data_AF-A0AA97DZG4-F1
#
_entry.id   AF-A0AA97DZG4-F1
#
_cell.length_a   1.000
_cell.length_b   1.000
_cell.length_c   1.000
_cell.angle_alpha   90.00
_cell.angle_beta   90.00
_cell.angle_gamma   90.00
#
_symmetry.space_group_name_H-M   'P 1'
#
loop_
_entity.id
_entity.type
_entity.pdbx_description
1 polymer ?
#
loop_
_entity_poly.entity_id
_entity_poly.type
_entity_poly.pdbx_seq_one_letter_code
_entity_poly.pdbx_strand_id
1 'polypeptide(L)'
;MFSALKGASDQRNEIIEQAHKVAGDDFKDNLNNRLFFHSDCHEGGYAKHSSALLAFLKSFATTNPAMPLDPVYTSKSMFAVLSLMEQGAWPYRRTLFIHTGGLQGWRGYSDASNPFSLT
;
A
#
# COMPACT_ATOMS: atom_id res chain seq x y z
N MET A 1 4.52 -6.13 3.51
CA MET A 1 3.19 -5.51 3.64
C MET A 1 3.37 -4.08 4.12
N PHE A 2 2.66 -3.13 3.51
CA PHE A 2 2.73 -1.71 3.82
C PHE A 2 1.39 -1.25 4.36
N SER A 3 1.31 -0.95 5.66
CA SER A 3 0.05 -0.58 6.28
C SER A 3 -0.35 0.85 5.93
N ALA A 4 -1.59 1.01 5.48
CA ALA A 4 -2.24 2.31 5.33
C ALA A 4 -2.86 2.84 6.65
N LEU A 5 -2.83 2.04 7.71
CA LEU A 5 -3.49 2.31 8.99
C LEU A 5 -2.48 2.63 10.08
N LYS A 6 -2.78 3.68 10.86
CA LYS A 6 -2.01 4.03 12.06
C LYS A 6 -2.31 3.04 13.18
N GLY A 7 -1.28 2.64 13.94
CA GLY A 7 -1.43 1.71 15.08
C GLY A 7 -1.56 0.24 14.68
N ALA A 8 -1.18 -0.11 13.46
CA ALA A 8 -1.28 -1.46 12.92
C ALA A 8 -0.03 -2.33 13.16
N SER A 9 0.83 -1.99 14.12
CA SER A 9 2.07 -2.72 14.40
C SER A 9 1.84 -4.21 14.67
N ASP A 10 0.70 -4.52 15.30
CA ASP A 10 0.41 -5.86 15.81
C ASP A 10 -0.21 -6.77 14.73
N GLN A 11 -0.63 -6.21 13.58
CA GLN A 11 -1.23 -6.97 12.47
C GLN A 11 -0.29 -8.04 11.92
N ARG A 12 1.03 -7.85 12.03
CA ARG A 12 2.01 -8.88 11.62
C ARG A 12 1.78 -10.20 12.37
N ASN A 13 1.54 -10.13 13.68
CA ASN A 13 1.35 -11.31 14.51
C ASN A 13 0.03 -12.01 14.17
N GLU A 14 -1.04 -11.24 13.96
CA GLU A 14 -2.32 -11.77 13.50
C GLU A 14 -2.18 -12.49 12.15
N ILE A 15 -1.48 -11.91 11.18
CA ILE A 15 -1.27 -12.54 9.86
C ILE A 15 -0.56 -13.89 10.00
N ILE A 16 0.49 -13.96 10.83
CA ILE A 16 1.24 -15.20 11.06
C ILE A 16 0.37 -16.25 11.76
N GLU A 17 -0.43 -15.85 12.74
CA GLU A 17 -1.34 -16.74 13.45
C GLU A 17 -2.44 -17.29 12.51
N GLN A 18 -3.01 -16.44 11.66
CA GLN A 18 -4.01 -16.87 10.68
C GLN A 18 -3.39 -17.78 9.60
N ALA A 19 -2.18 -17.49 9.15
CA ALA A 19 -1.46 -18.35 8.22
C ALA A 19 -1.23 -19.76 8.79
N HIS A 20 -0.86 -19.85 10.07
CA HIS A 20 -0.72 -21.12 10.77
C HIS A 20 -2.04 -21.93 10.78
N LYS A 21 -3.17 -21.27 11.05
CA LYS A 21 -4.50 -21.92 11.05
C LYS A 21 -4.89 -22.50 9.68
N VAL A 22 -4.39 -21.90 8.59
CA VAL A 22 -4.76 -22.30 7.22
C VAL A 22 -3.79 -23.32 6.61
N ALA A 23 -2.49 -23.23 6.92
CA ALA A 23 -1.45 -23.95 6.21
C ALA A 23 -0.47 -24.76 7.10
N GLY A 24 -0.68 -24.77 8.42
CA GLY A 24 0.13 -25.53 9.38
C GLY A 24 1.45 -24.85 9.79
N ASP A 25 2.23 -25.54 10.63
CA ASP A 25 3.45 -25.01 11.27
C ASP A 25 4.58 -24.72 10.29
N ASP A 26 4.86 -25.63 9.33
CA ASP A 26 5.95 -25.44 8.35
C ASP A 26 5.79 -24.14 7.55
N PHE A 27 4.54 -23.80 7.20
CA PHE A 27 4.24 -22.57 6.47
C PHE A 27 4.44 -21.32 7.35
N LYS A 28 4.06 -21.40 8.62
CA LYS A 28 4.17 -20.30 9.59
C LYS A 28 5.62 -19.85 9.74
N ASP A 29 6.55 -20.78 9.93
CA ASP A 29 7.96 -20.46 10.12
C ASP A 29 8.58 -19.87 8.86
N ASN A 30 8.21 -20.41 7.68
CA ASN A 30 8.63 -19.85 6.40
C ASN A 30 8.14 -18.42 6.19
N LEU A 31 6.84 -18.17 6.48
CA LEU A 31 6.23 -16.87 6.33
C LEU A 31 6.83 -15.86 7.32
N ASN A 32 7.05 -16.24 8.58
CA ASN A 32 7.63 -15.36 9.60
C ASN A 32 8.98 -14.77 9.16
N ASN A 33 9.80 -15.57 8.46
CA ASN A 33 11.12 -15.14 7.96
C ASN A 33 11.06 -14.31 6.66
N ARG A 34 9.92 -14.30 5.96
CA ARG A 34 9.75 -13.62 4.66
C ARG A 34 8.74 -12.45 4.72
N LEU A 35 7.98 -12.35 5.81
CA LEU A 35 6.99 -11.31 6.03
C LEU A 35 7.64 -10.08 6.68
N PHE A 36 7.95 -9.10 5.84
CA PHE A 36 8.28 -7.74 6.26
C PHE A 36 7.00 -6.92 6.38
N PHE A 37 6.80 -6.26 7.52
CA PHE A 37 5.63 -5.42 7.79
C PHE A 37 6.08 -3.99 8.09
N HIS A 38 5.54 -3.02 7.35
CA HIS A 38 5.84 -1.60 7.49
C HIS A 38 4.61 -0.87 8.03
N SER A 39 4.63 -0.47 9.30
CA SER A 39 3.50 0.20 9.98
C SER A 39 3.40 1.70 9.69
N ASP A 40 4.48 2.32 9.20
CA ASP A 40 4.64 3.77 9.17
C ASP A 40 4.33 4.38 7.79
N CYS A 41 3.64 3.63 6.94
CA CYS A 41 3.27 4.02 5.57
C CYS A 41 1.84 4.59 5.49
N HIS A 42 1.29 4.98 6.63
CA HIS A 42 -0.12 5.34 6.76
C HIS A 42 -0.44 6.78 6.31
N GLU A 43 0.56 7.60 5.97
CA GLU A 43 0.40 8.97 5.46
C GLU A 43 -0.55 9.84 6.30
N GLY A 44 -0.31 9.86 7.63
CA GLY A 44 -1.15 10.59 8.59
C GLY A 44 -2.40 9.87 9.10
N GLY A 45 -2.73 8.69 8.56
CA GLY A 45 -3.78 7.79 9.06
C GLY A 45 -4.86 7.45 8.03
N TYR A 46 -5.91 6.74 8.47
CA TYR A 46 -6.99 6.29 7.58
C TYR A 46 -7.60 7.42 6.75
N ALA A 47 -7.78 7.18 5.45
CA ALA A 47 -8.38 8.10 4.46
C ALA A 47 -7.72 9.48 4.32
N LYS A 48 -6.62 9.75 5.02
CA LYS A 48 -5.85 10.99 4.92
C LYS A 48 -4.84 10.96 3.79
N HIS A 49 -4.61 12.12 3.20
CA HIS A 49 -3.56 12.36 2.22
C HIS A 49 -2.59 13.41 2.73
N SER A 50 -1.30 13.07 2.74
CA SER A 50 -0.24 14.06 2.87
C SER A 50 -0.12 14.86 1.57
N SER A 51 0.50 16.05 1.63
CA SER A 51 0.82 16.82 0.43
C SER A 51 1.72 16.03 -0.53
N ALA A 52 2.66 15.25 0.02
CA ALA A 52 3.53 14.37 -0.75
C ALA A 52 2.74 13.26 -1.47
N LEU A 53 1.80 12.61 -0.79
CA LEU A 53 0.95 11.58 -1.39
C LEU A 53 0.07 12.16 -2.51
N LEU A 54 -0.49 13.35 -2.35
CA LEU A 54 -1.29 14.00 -3.41
C LEU A 54 -0.43 14.36 -4.63
N ALA A 55 0.78 14.88 -4.41
CA ALA A 55 1.71 15.17 -5.49
C ALA A 55 2.12 13.90 -6.25
N PHE A 56 2.42 12.83 -5.50
CA PHE A 56 2.68 11.50 -6.04
C PHE A 56 1.52 11.00 -6.89
N LEU A 57 0.28 11.02 -6.38
CA LEU A 57 -0.87 10.48 -7.10
C LEU A 57 -1.14 11.23 -8.42
N LYS A 58 -0.95 12.55 -8.45
CA LYS A 58 -1.04 13.34 -9.69
C LYS A 58 0.02 12.94 -10.72
N SER A 59 1.27 12.82 -10.28
CA SER A 59 2.39 12.39 -11.14
C SER A 59 2.18 10.96 -11.65
N PHE A 60 1.75 10.06 -10.76
CA PHE A 60 1.48 8.67 -11.05
C PHE A 60 0.35 8.52 -12.07
N ALA A 61 -0.77 9.25 -11.90
CA ALA A 61 -1.89 9.24 -12.83
C ALA A 61 -1.47 9.71 -14.23
N THR A 62 -0.63 10.75 -14.30
CA THR A 62 -0.12 11.27 -15.57
C THR A 62 0.79 10.25 -16.28
N THR A 63 1.65 9.57 -15.53
CA THR A 63 2.63 8.63 -16.07
C THR A 63 2.02 7.25 -16.37
N ASN A 64 1.00 6.85 -15.60
CA ASN A 64 0.39 5.52 -15.63
C ASN A 64 -1.14 5.62 -15.74
N PRO A 65 -1.70 6.22 -16.82
CA PRO A 65 -3.14 6.49 -16.91
C PRO A 65 -4.01 5.22 -16.89
N ALA A 66 -3.46 4.07 -17.29
CA ALA A 66 -4.16 2.78 -17.28
C ALA A 66 -4.13 2.05 -15.93
N MET A 67 -3.47 2.60 -14.90
CA MET A 67 -3.35 1.98 -13.58
C MET A 67 -3.82 2.93 -12.47
N PRO A 68 -5.12 3.24 -12.38
CA PRO A 68 -5.62 4.08 -11.30
C PRO A 68 -5.38 3.40 -9.93
N LEU A 69 -5.03 4.18 -8.92
CA LEU A 69 -4.85 3.72 -7.53
C LEU A 69 -6.01 4.21 -6.67
N ASP A 70 -6.44 3.46 -5.66
CA ASP A 70 -7.50 3.92 -4.74
C ASP A 70 -7.01 5.00 -3.77
N PRO A 71 -7.91 5.79 -3.16
CA PRO A 71 -7.49 6.91 -2.30
C PRO A 71 -7.04 6.49 -0.90
N VAL A 72 -7.20 5.22 -0.48
CA VAL A 72 -7.04 4.85 0.93
C VAL A 72 -5.87 3.89 1.17
N TYR A 73 -5.72 2.84 0.35
CA TYR A 73 -4.86 1.70 0.65
C TYR A 73 -3.72 1.53 -0.37
N THR A 74 -4.04 1.12 -1.58
CA THR A 74 -3.10 0.78 -2.66
C THR A 74 -2.22 1.96 -3.03
N SER A 75 -2.77 3.18 -3.05
CA SER A 75 -1.98 4.41 -3.25
C SER A 75 -0.85 4.56 -2.25
N LYS A 76 -1.12 4.33 -0.96
CA LYS A 76 -0.13 4.46 0.11
C LYS A 76 0.94 3.37 0.05
N SER A 77 0.52 2.13 -0.20
CA SER A 77 1.47 1.04 -0.37
C SER A 77 2.37 1.24 -1.59
N MET A 78 1.81 1.70 -2.72
CA MET A 78 2.58 2.01 -3.92
C MET A 78 3.53 3.19 -3.68
N PHE A 79 3.04 4.26 -3.05
CA PHE A 79 3.85 5.43 -2.70
C PHE A 79 5.04 5.05 -1.82
N ALA A 80 4.84 4.22 -0.80
CA ALA A 80 5.90 3.76 0.08
C ALA A 80 6.95 2.90 -0.66
N VAL A 81 6.51 1.95 -1.50
CA VAL A 81 7.43 1.09 -2.28
C VAL A 81 8.28 1.94 -3.24
N LEU A 82 7.65 2.82 -4.01
CA LEU A 82 8.37 3.67 -4.97
C LEU A 82 9.29 4.67 -4.28
N SER A 83 8.88 5.24 -3.13
CA SER A 83 9.75 6.11 -2.33
C SER A 83 11.00 5.37 -1.85
N LEU A 84 10.88 4.11 -1.40
CA LEU A 84 12.03 3.29 -1.01
C LEU A 84 12.94 2.96 -2.21
N MET A 85 12.36 2.74 -3.40
CA MET A 85 13.14 2.52 -4.62
C MET A 85 13.91 3.78 -5.03
N GLU A 86 13.28 4.96 -5.00
CA GLU A 86 13.91 6.24 -5.31
C GLU A 86 15.05 6.57 -4.35
N GLN A 87 14.91 6.20 -3.08
CA GLN A 87 15.94 6.38 -2.05
C GLN A 87 17.06 5.33 -2.11
N GLY A 88 16.99 4.35 -3.02
CA GLY A 88 17.94 3.23 -3.08
C GLY A 88 17.85 2.26 -1.89
N ALA A 89 16.80 2.36 -1.09
CA ALA A 89 16.57 1.54 0.11
C ALA A 89 15.81 0.24 -0.19
N TRP A 90 15.27 0.07 -1.41
CA TRP A 90 14.57 -1.15 -1.82
C TRP A 90 15.54 -2.24 -2.28
N PRO A 91 15.65 -3.38 -1.56
CA PRO A 91 16.73 -4.35 -1.79
C PRO A 91 16.47 -5.32 -2.95
N TYR A 92 15.28 -5.26 -3.58
CA TYR A 92 14.86 -6.25 -4.56
C TYR A 92 14.94 -5.72 -5.99
N ARG A 93 15.60 -6.47 -6.88
CA ARG A 93 15.70 -6.12 -8.32
C ARG A 93 14.40 -6.26 -9.11
N ARG A 94 13.51 -7.17 -8.68
CA ARG A 94 12.22 -7.43 -9.31
C ARG A 94 11.15 -7.45 -8.24
N THR A 95 10.03 -6.79 -8.50
CA THR A 95 8.96 -6.64 -7.51
C THR A 95 7.62 -6.80 -8.20
N LEU A 96 6.84 -7.77 -7.72
CA LEU A 96 5.43 -7.90 -8.05
C LEU A 96 4.63 -7.11 -7.01
N PHE A 97 3.90 -6.11 -7.47
CA PHE A 97 2.98 -5.36 -6.63
C PHE A 97 1.56 -5.88 -6.84
N ILE A 98 0.83 -6.16 -5.76
CA ILE A 98 -0.55 -6.62 -5.82
C ILE A 98 -1.48 -5.42 -5.66
N HIS A 99 -2.13 -5.03 -6.75
CA HIS A 99 -3.14 -3.97 -6.75
C HIS A 99 -4.48 -4.53 -6.25
N THR A 100 -4.85 -4.25 -5.01
CA THR A 100 -6.02 -4.88 -4.36
C THR A 100 -7.37 -4.24 -4.72
N GLY A 101 -7.37 -3.18 -5.53
CA GLY A 101 -8.57 -2.50 -6.01
C GLY A 101 -8.93 -1.31 -5.13
N GLY A 102 -10.22 -1.06 -4.89
CA GLY A 102 -10.69 0.03 -4.02
C GLY A 102 -11.04 1.34 -4.72
N LEU A 103 -10.99 1.38 -6.06
CA LEU A 103 -11.22 2.60 -6.86
C LEU A 103 -12.55 3.30 -6.57
N GLN A 104 -13.57 2.54 -6.17
CA GLN A 104 -14.86 3.09 -5.74
C GLN A 104 -14.73 4.08 -4.57
N GLY A 105 -13.65 4.02 -3.80
CA GLY A 105 -13.34 4.97 -2.73
C GLY A 105 -13.27 6.41 -3.21
N TRP A 106 -12.90 6.66 -4.47
CA TRP A 106 -12.87 8.02 -5.05
C TRP A 106 -14.23 8.69 -5.06
N ARG A 107 -15.35 7.94 -5.04
CA ARG A 107 -16.71 8.50 -4.97
C ARG A 107 -16.97 9.30 -3.69
N GLY A 108 -16.19 9.08 -2.64
CA GLY A 108 -16.28 9.83 -1.38
C GLY A 108 -15.44 11.11 -1.36
N TYR A 109 -14.69 11.40 -2.43
CA TYR A 109 -13.78 12.54 -2.54
C TYR A 109 -14.28 13.49 -3.64
N SER A 110 -13.88 14.76 -3.57
CA SER A 110 -14.25 15.72 -4.62
C SER A 110 -13.48 15.44 -5.91
N ASP A 111 -14.07 15.79 -7.05
CA ASP A 111 -13.43 15.61 -8.37
C ASP A 111 -12.06 16.31 -8.44
N ALA A 112 -11.94 17.48 -7.81
CA ALA A 112 -10.67 18.23 -7.74
C ALA A 112 -9.55 17.46 -7.01
N SER A 113 -9.90 16.48 -6.17
CA SER A 113 -8.94 15.66 -5.41
C SER A 113 -8.67 14.30 -6.05
N ASN A 114 -9.51 13.85 -7.00
CA ASN A 114 -9.30 12.61 -7.73
C ASN A 114 -8.42 12.88 -8.97
N PRO A 115 -7.14 12.44 -8.99
CA PRO A 115 -6.26 12.65 -10.13
C PRO A 115 -6.53 11.66 -11.27
N PHE A 116 -7.37 10.65 -11.04
CA PHE A 116 -7.72 9.65 -12.03
C PHE A 116 -9.08 10.03 -12.64
N SER A 117 -9.05 10.60 -13.84
CA SER A 117 -10.26 10.81 -14.63
C SER A 117 -10.84 9.45 -15.01
N LEU A 118 -11.77 8.96 -14.20
CA LEU A 118 -12.58 7.78 -14.52
C LEU A 118 -13.68 8.23 -15.47
N THR A 119 -13.33 8.47 -16.73
CA THR A 119 -14.30 8.64 -17.84
C THR A 119 -15.04 7.35 -18.10
#